data_AF-A0A3D0WVV5-F1
#
_entry.id   AF-A0A3D0WVV5-F1
#
_cell.length_a   1.000
_cell.length_b   1.000
_cell.length_c   1.000
_cell.angle_alpha   90.00
_cell.angle_beta   90.00
_cell.angle_gamma   90.00
#
_symmetry.space_group_name_H-M   'P 1'
#
loop_
_entity.id
_entity.type
_entity.pdbx_description
1 polymer ?
#
loop_
_entity_poly.entity_id
_entity_poly.type
_entity_poly.pdbx_seq_one_letter_code
_entity_poly.pdbx_strand_id
1 'polypeptide(L)' 'GILKKIPGAHLTGDPEERLPGSASFVFEGVEGEPLVLLLDQRGVCASSGSACSAGALEPSHVLLAMGLPEALARG' A
#
# COMPACT_ATOMS: atom_id res chain seq x y z
N GLY A 1 -13.07 -9.65 3.92
CA GLY A 1 -11.96 -8.68 4.03
C GLY A 1 -11.29 -8.50 2.68
N ILE A 2 -10.42 -7.51 2.56
CA ILE A 2 -9.74 -7.11 1.30
C ILE A 2 -9.03 -8.29 0.64
N LEU A 3 -8.20 -9.04 1.39
CA LEU A 3 -7.43 -10.19 0.90
C LEU A 3 -8.26 -11.32 0.28
N LYS A 4 -9.56 -11.42 0.60
CA LYS A 4 -10.46 -12.44 0.03
C LYS A 4 -11.20 -11.96 -1.22
N LYS A 5 -11.25 -10.64 -1.45
CA LYS A 5 -12.09 -10.01 -2.49
C LYS A 5 -11.27 -9.40 -3.62
N ILE A 6 -10.02 -9.03 -3.35
CA ILE A 6 -9.15 -8.33 -4.29
C ILE A 6 -7.94 -9.24 -4.57
N PRO A 7 -7.90 -9.92 -5.73
CA PRO A 7 -6.71 -10.65 -6.17
C PRO A 7 -5.51 -9.71 -6.27
N GLY A 8 -4.32 -10.19 -5.91
CA GLY A 8 -3.09 -9.37 -5.92
C GLY A 8 -3.01 -8.32 -4.82
N ALA A 9 -3.92 -8.34 -3.83
CA ALA A 9 -3.82 -7.53 -2.63
C ALA A 9 -2.96 -8.23 -1.57
N HIS A 10 -1.92 -7.53 -1.10
CA HIS A 10 -1.01 -8.00 -0.08
C HIS A 10 -1.10 -7.10 1.15
N LEU A 11 -1.25 -7.68 2.35
CA LEU A 11 -1.15 -6.93 3.60
C LEU A 11 0.33 -6.72 3.91
N THR A 12 0.71 -5.48 4.22
CA THR A 12 2.06 -5.16 4.70
C THR A 12 2.06 -4.98 6.21
N GLY A 13 3.16 -5.39 6.86
CA GLY A 13 3.25 -5.47 8.31
C GLY A 13 2.59 -6.73 8.90
N ASP A 14 2.59 -6.82 10.23
CA ASP A 14 2.07 -7.99 10.94
C ASP A 14 0.52 -7.99 11.00
N PRO A 15 -0.15 -9.12 10.73
CA PRO A 15 -1.62 -9.20 10.78
C PRO A 15 -2.21 -9.08 12.19
N GLU A 16 -1.44 -9.44 13.23
CA GLU A 16 -1.86 -9.49 14.64
C GLU A 16 -1.21 -8.36 15.45
N GLU A 17 0.11 -8.17 15.33
CA GLU A 17 0.88 -7.15 16.05
C GLU A 17 0.97 -5.82 15.27
N ARG A 18 -0.17 -5.14 15.13
CA ARG A 18 -0.25 -3.84 14.43
C ARG A 18 -1.06 -2.81 15.19
N LEU A 19 -0.83 -1.54 14.84
CA LEU A 19 -1.58 -0.44 15.41
C LEU A 19 -3.08 -0.55 15.05
N PRO A 20 -3.98 -0.35 16.02
CA PRO A 20 -5.41 -0.34 15.75
C PRO A 20 -5.78 0.88 14.89
N GLY A 21 -6.71 0.68 13.96
CA GLY A 21 -7.22 1.76 13.10
C GLY A 21 -6.37 2.07 11.87
N SER A 22 -5.24 1.37 11.67
CA SER A 22 -4.47 1.44 10.43
C SER A 22 -4.31 0.05 9.78
N ALA A 23 -4.26 0.05 8.46
CA ALA A 23 -3.89 -1.12 7.68
C ALA A 23 -3.18 -0.62 6.42
N SER A 24 -2.08 -1.27 6.07
CA SER A 24 -1.29 -0.95 4.88
C SER A 24 -1.36 -2.14 3.92
N PHE A 25 -1.56 -1.83 2.64
CA PHE A 25 -1.70 -2.83 1.59
C PHE A 25 -0.90 -2.43 0.37
N VAL A 26 -0.45 -3.43 -0.37
CA VAL A 26 0.06 -3.28 -1.73
C VAL A 26 -0.88 -4.00 -2.68
N PHE A 27 -1.13 -3.40 -3.84
CA PHE A 27 -2.00 -3.96 -4.88
C PHE A 27 -1.21 -4.12 -6.17
N GLU A 28 -1.11 -5.35 -6.65
CA GLU A 28 -0.44 -5.66 -7.92
C GLU A 28 -1.07 -4.92 -9.10
N GLY A 29 -0.25 -4.19 -9.87
CA GLY A 29 -0.69 -3.51 -11.09
C GLY A 29 -1.60 -2.31 -10.86
N VAL A 30 -1.64 -1.76 -9.65
CA VAL A 30 -2.43 -0.58 -9.30
C VAL A 30 -1.50 0.54 -8.84
N GLU A 31 -1.62 1.71 -9.46
CA GLU A 31 -0.90 2.91 -9.05
C GLU A 31 -1.51 3.53 -7.78
N GLY A 32 -0.66 4.00 -6.88
CA GLY A 32 -1.08 4.51 -5.56
C GLY A 32 -1.91 5.79 -5.61
N GLU A 33 -1.50 6.81 -6.38
CA GLU A 33 -2.21 8.10 -6.43
C GLU A 33 -3.67 8.00 -6.91
N PRO A 34 -3.99 7.35 -8.05
CA PRO A 34 -5.38 7.26 -8.50
C PRO A 34 -6.23 6.46 -7.51
N LEU A 35 -5.66 5.47 -6.82
CA LEU A 35 -6.37 4.71 -5.79
C LEU A 35 -6.73 5.59 -4.59
N VAL A 36 -5.79 6.39 -4.08
CA VAL A 36 -6.05 7.32 -2.97
C VAL A 36 -7.13 8.34 -3.35
N LEU A 37 -7.06 8.89 -4.56
CA LEU A 37 -8.08 9.82 -5.07
C LEU A 37 -9.48 9.17 -5.14
N LEU A 38 -9.56 7.93 -5.63
CA LEU A 38 -10.81 7.18 -5.73
C LEU A 38 -11.39 6.78 -4.36
N LEU A 39 -10.52 6.58 -3.36
CA LEU A 39 -10.91 6.29 -1.98
C LEU A 39 -11.42 7.56 -1.29
N ASP A 40 -10.75 8.69 -1.48
CA ASP A 40 -11.19 10.00 -0.96
C ASP A 40 -12.58 10.39 -1.47
N GLN A 41 -12.85 10.20 -2.78
CA GLN A 41 -14.18 10.40 -3.36
C GLN A 41 -15.27 9.53 -2.74
N ARG A 42 -14.90 8.40 -2.12
CA ARG A 42 -15.80 7.49 -1.40
C ARG A 42 -15.83 7.76 0.10
N GLY A 43 -15.18 8.82 0.58
CA GLY A 43 -15.08 9.18 1.99
C GLY A 43 -14.14 8.27 2.80
N VAL A 44 -13.21 7.59 2.14
CA VAL A 44 -12.23 6.73 2.79
C VAL A 44 -10.89 7.45 2.89
N CYS A 45 -10.45 7.73 4.12
CA CYS A 45 -9.13 8.29 4.38
C CYS A 45 -8.04 7.27 4.04
N ALA A 46 -7.21 7.59 3.06
CA ALA A 46 -6.10 6.75 2.62
C ALA A 46 -4.86 7.58 2.31
N SER A 47 -3.71 6.92 2.30
CA SER A 47 -2.43 7.46 1.86
C SER A 47 -1.70 6.33 1.14
N SER A 48 -0.96 6.66 0.07
CA SER A 48 -0.17 5.70 -0.70
C SER A 48 1.14 5.26 0.00
N GLY A 49 1.35 5.64 1.26
CA GLY A 49 2.47 5.19 2.08
C GLY A 49 3.70 6.11 2.03
N SER A 50 4.80 5.67 2.65
CA SER A 50 5.97 6.46 3.05
C SER A 50 6.71 7.25 1.96
N ALA A 51 6.35 7.05 0.69
CA ALA A 51 6.92 7.73 -0.46
C ALA A 51 6.03 8.89 -0.95
N CYS A 52 5.52 9.71 -0.04
CA CYS A 52 5.02 11.06 -0.37
C CYS A 52 6.10 11.96 -1.02
N SER A 53 7.29 11.44 -1.32
CA SER A 53 8.21 12.02 -2.28
C SER A 53 7.62 11.89 -3.69
N ALA A 54 6.77 12.85 -4.06
CA ALA A 54 6.44 13.12 -5.45
C ALA A 54 7.73 13.05 -6.31
N GLY A 55 7.92 11.95 -7.05
CA GLY A 55 9.08 11.73 -7.93
C GLY A 55 10.08 10.63 -7.53
N ALA A 56 9.88 9.88 -6.45
CA ALA A 56 10.75 8.72 -6.17
C ALA A 56 10.35 7.52 -7.04
N LEU A 57 10.97 7.40 -8.22
CA LEU A 57 10.97 6.17 -9.05
C LEU A 57 11.58 4.96 -8.33
N GLU A 58 12.14 5.16 -7.15
CA GLU A 58 12.84 4.16 -6.37
C GLU A 58 11.87 3.36 -5.48
N PRO A 59 12.06 2.05 -5.37
CA PRO A 59 11.27 1.20 -4.47
C PRO A 59 11.39 1.67 -3.02
N SER A 60 10.29 1.56 -2.27
CA SER A 60 10.25 1.86 -0.85
C SER A 60 11.23 0.99 -0.07
N HIS A 61 12.22 1.63 0.54
CA HIS A 61 13.19 0.95 1.40
C HIS A 61 12.53 0.18 2.56
N VAL A 62 11.38 0.65 3.07
CA VAL A 62 10.62 -0.03 4.13
C VAL A 62 9.99 -1.31 3.59
N LEU A 63 9.36 -1.28 2.41
CA LEU A 63 8.74 -2.46 1.79
C LEU A 63 9.81 -3.51 1.44
N LEU A 64 10.97 -3.06 0.93
CA LEU A 64 12.11 -3.93 0.66
C LEU A 64 12.65 -4.57 1.94
N ALA A 65 12.79 -3.80 3.03
CA ALA A 65 13.23 -4.33 4.33
C ALA A 65 12.25 -5.34 4.93
N MET A 66 10.94 -5.22 4.61
CA MET A 66 9.93 -6.22 4.94
C MET A 66 9.96 -7.45 4.04
N GLY A 67 10.85 -7.50 3.05
CA GLY A 67 11.03 -8.64 2.14
C GLY A 67 10.07 -8.65 0.94
N LEU A 68 9.37 -7.55 0.67
CA LEU A 68 8.56 -7.46 -0.55
C LEU A 68 9.48 -7.36 -1.78
N PRO A 69 9.12 -8.02 -2.90
CA PRO A 69 9.86 -7.88 -4.14
C PRO A 69 9.79 -6.45 -4.66
N GLU A 70 10.83 -6.02 -5.39
CA GLU A 70 10.93 -4.67 -5.95
C GLU A 70 9.69 -4.24 -6.75
N ALA A 71 9.09 -5.18 -7.50
CA ALA A 71 7.90 -4.91 -8.30
C ALA A 71 6.68 -4.49 -7.46
N LEU A 72 6.60 -4.94 -6.20
CA LEU A 72 5.56 -4.57 -5.24
C LEU A 72 5.98 -3.42 -4.33
N ALA A 73 7.28 -3.13 -4.25
CA ALA A 73 7.81 -2.07 -3.42
C ALA A 73 7.76 -0.69 -4.10
N ARG A 74 7.39 -0.63 -5.39
CA ARG A 74 7.22 0.62 -6.14
C ARG A 74 5.77 1.12 -5.99
N GLY A 75 5.63 2.41 -5.71
CA GLY A 75 4.33 3.10 -5.58
C GLY A 75 3.80 3.59 -6.91
#